data_AF-A0A3N5R8X8-F1
#
_entry.id   AF-A0A3N5R8X8-F1
#
_cell.length_a   1.000
_cell.length_b   1.000
_cell.length_c   1.000
_cell.angle_alpha   90.00
_cell.angle_beta   90.00
_cell.angle_gamma   90.00
#
_symmetry.space_group_name_H-M   'P 1'
#
loop_
_entity.id
_entity.type
_entity.pdbx_description
1 polymer ?
#
loop_
_entity_poly.entity_id
_entity_poly.type
_entity_poly.pdbx_seq_one_letter_code
_entity_poly.pdbx_strand_id
1 'polypeptide(L)'
;MNEELLNKIIAAAYKDAGLIDRIKIYFLAKKEPEVKKIFDEYRATASTIKNFPLERIPDSIVNSLKFETDRKKPLVLKPAYIFAVSIVAVTITIAVILFQIKKDEPVYSQAEIEFAEEQVKTSLAIVNKIFKKTENLIQEEILPKRVGKPIHKSLTIINNVLTGG
;
A
#
# COMPACT_ATOMS: atom_id res chain seq x y z
N MET A 1 29.19 26.93 -5.93
CA MET A 1 29.13 25.57 -5.34
C MET A 1 29.41 25.67 -3.85
N ASN A 2 28.61 25.00 -3.00
CA ASN A 2 28.77 25.04 -1.54
C ASN A 2 29.89 24.08 -1.08
N GLU A 3 30.71 24.44 -0.09
CA GLU A 3 31.81 23.63 0.43
C GLU A 3 31.33 22.27 0.97
N GLU A 4 30.17 22.26 1.63
CA GLU A 4 29.56 21.03 2.13
C GLU A 4 29.20 20.05 0.99
N LEU A 5 28.77 20.57 -0.15
CA LEU A 5 28.45 19.78 -1.34
C LEU A 5 29.73 19.21 -1.97
N LEU A 6 30.79 20.01 -2.06
CA LEU A 6 32.09 19.57 -2.55
C LEU A 6 32.64 18.40 -1.72
N ASN A 7 32.58 18.51 -0.39
CA ASN A 7 33.04 17.45 0.51
C ASN A 7 32.24 16.15 0.31
N LYS A 8 30.92 16.24 0.12
CA LYS A 8 30.07 15.07 -0.17
C LYS A 8 30.40 14.43 -1.51
N ILE A 9 30.73 15.23 -2.53
CA ILE A 9 31.16 14.74 -3.84
C ILE A 9 32.47 13.96 -3.72
N ILE A 10 33.47 14.52 -3.02
CA ILE A 10 34.77 13.87 -2.79
C ILE A 10 34.59 12.58 -2.01
N ALA A 11 33.87 12.61 -0.89
CA ALA A 11 33.61 11.42 -0.07
C ALA A 11 32.86 10.33 -0.87
N ALA A 12 31.94 10.71 -1.76
CA ALA A 12 31.28 9.77 -2.65
C ALA A 12 32.24 9.16 -3.70
N ALA A 13 33.17 9.95 -4.24
CA ALA A 13 34.15 9.51 -5.22
C ALA A 13 35.17 8.51 -4.64
N TYR A 14 35.63 8.73 -3.40
CA TYR A 14 36.52 7.81 -2.67
C TYR A 14 35.80 6.60 -2.04
N LYS A 15 34.45 6.57 -2.10
CA LYS A 15 33.57 5.56 -1.49
C LYS A 15 33.52 5.58 0.04
N ASP A 16 33.90 6.70 0.65
CA ASP A 16 33.83 6.94 2.09
C ASP A 16 32.44 7.40 2.54
N ALA A 17 31.62 7.91 1.62
CA ALA A 17 30.24 8.30 1.90
C ALA A 17 29.27 7.10 2.01
N GLY A 18 28.23 7.27 2.82
CA GLY A 18 27.13 6.31 2.97
C GLY A 18 26.46 5.97 1.63
N LEU A 19 25.79 4.81 1.57
CA LEU A 19 25.12 4.34 0.34
C LEU A 19 24.11 5.36 -0.19
N ILE A 20 23.35 6.00 0.71
CA ILE A 20 22.32 6.99 0.36
C ILE A 20 22.96 8.25 -0.25
N ASP A 21 24.03 8.75 0.35
CA ASP A 21 24.72 9.95 -0.15
C ASP A 21 25.38 9.70 -1.50
N ARG A 22 25.96 8.52 -1.73
CA ARG A 22 26.50 8.15 -3.04
C ARG A 22 25.45 8.14 -4.13
N ILE A 23 24.26 7.60 -3.84
CA ILE A 23 23.14 7.59 -4.78
C ILE A 23 22.68 9.03 -5.05
N LYS A 24 22.58 9.86 -3.99
CA LYS A 24 22.20 11.27 -4.12
C LYS A 24 23.17 12.07 -4.99
N ILE A 25 24.47 11.93 -4.77
CA ILE A 25 25.51 12.56 -5.60
C ILE A 25 25.48 12.05 -7.03
N TYR A 26 25.25 10.74 -7.25
CA TYR A 26 25.13 10.18 -8.60
C TYR A 26 23.95 10.80 -9.37
N PHE A 27 22.80 10.97 -8.73
CA PHE A 27 21.66 11.65 -9.35
C PHE A 27 21.90 13.15 -9.58
N LEU A 28 22.61 13.83 -8.67
CA LEU A 28 23.00 15.23 -8.83
C LEU A 28 23.98 15.40 -9.99
N ALA A 29 24.98 14.53 -10.12
CA ALA A 29 25.91 14.51 -11.24
C ALA A 29 25.22 14.26 -12.59
N LYS A 30 24.07 13.58 -12.62
CA LYS A 30 23.28 13.43 -13.85
C LYS A 30 22.59 14.72 -14.28
N LYS A 31 22.24 15.59 -13.31
CA LYS A 31 21.50 16.83 -13.55
C LYS A 31 22.41 18.03 -13.76
N GLU A 32 23.52 18.09 -13.03
CA GLU A 32 24.45 19.22 -13.04
C GLU A 32 25.80 18.80 -13.62
N PRO A 33 26.22 19.36 -14.78
CA PRO A 33 27.46 18.95 -15.44
C PRO A 33 28.71 19.31 -14.63
N GLU A 34 28.66 20.37 -13.81
CA GLU A 34 29.77 20.76 -12.93
C GLU A 34 30.05 19.71 -11.86
N VAL A 35 29.00 19.21 -11.19
CA VAL A 35 29.09 18.14 -10.18
C VAL A 35 29.65 16.86 -10.79
N LYS A 36 29.23 16.52 -12.00
CA LYS A 36 29.74 15.35 -12.73
C LYS A 36 31.24 15.44 -12.99
N LYS A 37 31.71 16.58 -13.48
CA LYS A 37 33.12 16.79 -13.82
C LYS A 37 33.99 16.57 -12.59
N ILE A 38 33.64 17.18 -11.46
CA ILE A 38 34.37 17.06 -10.20
C ILE A 38 34.32 15.62 -9.67
N PHE A 39 33.15 14.99 -9.68
CA PHE A 39 33.00 13.61 -9.23
C PHE A 39 33.86 12.63 -10.04
N ASP A 40 33.85 12.75 -11.37
CA ASP A 40 34.62 11.88 -12.26
C ASP A 40 36.14 12.11 -12.12
N GLU A 41 36.58 13.35 -11.91
CA GLU A 41 37.98 13.70 -11.65
C GLU A 41 38.50 13.05 -10.36
N TYR A 42 37.79 13.24 -9.25
CA TYR A 42 38.18 12.62 -7.98
C TYR A 42 38.07 11.10 -8.00
N ARG A 43 37.10 10.55 -8.73
CA ARG A 43 36.94 9.10 -8.90
C ARG A 43 38.09 8.50 -9.71
N ALA A 44 38.55 9.19 -10.76
CA ALA A 44 39.72 8.79 -11.52
C ALA A 44 40.97 8.81 -10.62
N THR A 45 41.19 9.89 -9.87
CA THR A 45 42.29 9.99 -8.90
C THR A 45 42.26 8.87 -7.86
N ALA A 46 41.10 8.59 -7.27
CA ALA A 46 40.92 7.49 -6.31
C ALA A 46 41.25 6.12 -6.93
N SER A 47 40.90 5.93 -8.21
CA SER A 47 41.22 4.69 -8.93
C SER A 47 42.72 4.55 -9.21
N THR A 48 43.41 5.64 -9.53
CA THR A 48 44.86 5.67 -9.71
C THR A 48 45.58 5.41 -8.39
N ILE A 49 45.14 6.05 -7.30
CA ILE A 49 45.75 5.88 -5.97
C ILE A 49 45.64 4.43 -5.51
N LYS A 50 44.47 3.81 -5.72
CA LYS A 50 44.24 2.41 -5.37
C LYS A 50 45.18 1.43 -6.10
N ASN A 51 45.71 1.82 -7.25
CA ASN A 51 46.58 1.01 -8.08
C ASN A 51 48.08 1.28 -7.84
N PHE A 52 48.46 2.16 -6.90
CA PHE A 52 49.87 2.27 -6.52
C PHE A 52 50.35 0.94 -5.92
N PRO A 53 51.52 0.44 -6.35
CA PRO A 53 52.10 -0.75 -5.75
C PRO A 53 52.36 -0.45 -4.27
N LEU A 54 51.78 -1.28 -3.39
CA LEU A 54 52.01 -1.18 -1.96
C LEU A 54 53.51 -1.44 -1.70
N GLU A 55 54.20 -0.43 -1.20
CA GLU A 55 55.57 -0.56 -0.74
C GLU A 55 55.60 -1.62 0.37
N ARG A 56 56.55 -2.57 0.28
CA ARG A 56 56.61 -3.71 1.20
C ARG A 56 56.93 -3.20 2.60
N ILE A 57 55.94 -3.20 3.48
CA ILE A 57 56.13 -2.97 4.92
C ILE A 57 57.01 -4.12 5.45
N PRO A 58 58.04 -3.84 6.27
CA PRO A 58 58.87 -4.88 6.88
C PRO A 58 58.04 -5.90 7.66
N ASP A 59 58.31 -7.20 7.44
CA ASP A 59 57.56 -8.31 8.04
C ASP A 59 57.57 -8.30 9.58
N SER A 60 58.53 -7.59 10.20
CA SER A 60 58.62 -7.39 11.65
C SER A 60 57.41 -6.65 12.24
N ILE A 61 56.79 -5.74 11.47
CA ILE A 61 55.61 -4.97 11.90
C ILE A 61 54.32 -5.76 11.65
N VAL A 62 54.29 -6.59 10.61
CA VAL A 62 53.12 -7.40 10.25
C VAL A 62 52.90 -8.53 11.27
N ASN A 63 53.99 -9.11 11.78
CA ASN A 63 53.88 -10.21 12.75
C ASN A 63 53.50 -9.75 14.17
N SER A 64 53.70 -8.49 14.55
CA SER A 64 53.25 -7.96 15.84
C SER A 64 51.76 -7.59 15.88
N LEU A 65 51.07 -7.58 14.73
CA LEU A 65 49.67 -7.20 14.58
C LEU A 65 48.73 -8.38 14.22
N LYS A 66 49.25 -9.60 14.11
CA LYS A 66 48.43 -10.80 13.86
C LYS A 66 47.64 -11.15 15.13
N PHE A 67 46.47 -10.55 15.28
CA PHE A 67 45.44 -11.05 16.18
C PHE A 67 44.96 -12.40 15.65
N GLU A 68 45.27 -13.47 16.38
CA GLU A 68 44.69 -14.79 16.12
C GLU A 68 43.18 -14.72 16.30
N THR A 69 42.44 -14.79 15.20
CA THR A 69 41.02 -15.13 15.24
C THR A 69 40.79 -16.26 14.26
N ASP A 70 41.20 -17.46 14.70
CA ASP A 70 40.77 -18.71 14.10
C ASP A 70 39.34 -18.99 14.57
N ARG A 71 38.37 -18.50 13.80
CA ARG A 71 36.97 -18.93 13.90
C ARG A 71 36.53 -19.38 12.53
N LYS A 72 36.50 -20.70 12.32
CA LYS A 72 35.68 -21.34 11.28
C LYS A 72 34.26 -20.79 11.42
N LYS A 73 33.89 -19.83 10.56
CA LYS A 73 32.55 -19.25 10.57
C LYS A 73 31.59 -20.37 10.16
N PRO A 74 30.56 -20.72 10.97
CA PRO A 74 29.45 -21.50 10.44
C PRO A 74 28.91 -20.76 9.21
N LEU A 75 28.39 -21.50 8.24
CA LEU A 75 27.81 -20.98 7.00
C LEU A 75 26.52 -20.20 7.34
N VAL A 76 26.66 -19.05 7.99
CA VAL A 76 25.57 -18.15 8.32
C VAL A 76 25.25 -17.43 7.02
N LEU A 77 24.31 -17.98 6.26
CA LEU A 77 23.70 -17.24 5.17
C LEU A 77 23.18 -15.92 5.74
N LYS A 78 23.49 -14.82 5.05
CA LYS A 78 23.08 -13.49 5.49
C LYS A 78 21.57 -13.51 5.75
N PRO A 79 21.09 -12.90 6.85
CA PRO A 79 19.66 -12.94 7.21
C PRO A 79 18.76 -12.41 6.07
N ALA A 80 19.28 -11.46 5.26
CA ALA A 80 18.60 -10.96 4.07
C ALA A 80 18.32 -12.04 3.00
N TYR A 81 19.20 -13.03 2.86
CA TYR A 81 19.02 -14.13 1.90
C TYR A 81 17.92 -15.10 2.37
N ILE A 82 17.92 -15.45 3.66
CA ILE A 82 16.88 -16.32 4.25
C ILE A 82 15.50 -15.66 4.11
N PHE A 83 15.43 -14.35 4.33
CA PHE A 83 14.21 -13.57 4.14
C PHE A 83 13.74 -13.53 2.68
N ALA A 84 14.67 -13.37 1.72
CA ALA A 84 14.31 -13.41 0.30
C ALA A 84 13.78 -14.79 -0.12
N VAL A 85 14.42 -15.87 0.34
CA VAL A 85 13.99 -17.24 0.06
C VAL A 85 12.62 -17.54 0.69
N SER A 86 12.37 -17.08 1.92
CA SER A 86 11.07 -17.29 2.56
C SER A 86 9.94 -16.56 1.85
N ILE A 87 10.16 -15.32 1.39
CA ILE A 87 9.17 -14.58 0.59
C ILE A 87 8.83 -15.35 -0.69
N VAL A 88 9.84 -15.83 -1.42
CA VAL A 88 9.63 -16.58 -2.66
C VAL A 88 8.88 -17.89 -2.40
N ALA A 89 9.20 -18.60 -1.31
CA ALA A 89 8.49 -19.82 -0.95
C ALA A 89 7.01 -19.56 -0.62
N VAL A 90 6.73 -18.49 0.14
CA VAL A 90 5.36 -18.11 0.52
C VAL A 90 4.54 -17.70 -0.70
N THR A 91 5.09 -16.90 -1.62
CA THR A 91 4.37 -16.47 -2.82
C THR A 91 4.05 -17.63 -3.75
N ILE A 92 4.98 -18.57 -3.93
CA ILE A 92 4.73 -19.79 -4.72
C ILE A 92 3.61 -20.62 -4.06
N THR A 93 3.63 -20.77 -2.74
CA THR A 93 2.62 -21.55 -2.02
C THR A 93 1.22 -20.95 -2.19
N ILE A 94 1.09 -19.63 -2.04
CA ILE A 94 -0.16 -18.92 -2.26
C ILE A 94 -0.64 -19.06 -3.71
N ALA A 95 0.27 -18.93 -4.68
CA ALA A 95 -0.05 -19.08 -6.10
C ALA A 95 -0.57 -20.48 -6.42
N VAL A 96 0.04 -21.54 -5.87
CA VAL A 96 -0.42 -22.94 -6.05
C VAL A 96 -1.81 -23.14 -5.46
N ILE A 97 -2.07 -22.62 -4.25
CA ILE A 97 -3.40 -22.74 -3.62
C ILE A 97 -4.46 -22.03 -4.49
N LEU A 98 -4.19 -20.81 -4.94
CA LEU A 98 -5.12 -20.07 -5.81
C LEU A 98 -5.36 -20.78 -7.14
N PHE A 99 -4.35 -21.44 -7.72
CA PHE A 99 -4.47 -22.15 -8.99
C PHE A 99 -5.21 -23.49 -8.85
N GLN A 100 -5.13 -24.13 -7.68
CA GLN A 100 -5.85 -25.38 -7.38
C GLN A 100 -7.32 -25.15 -7.01
N ILE A 101 -7.69 -23.94 -6.58
CA ILE A 101 -9.10 -23.55 -6.41
C ILE A 101 -9.70 -23.27 -7.79
N LYS A 102 -9.84 -24.33 -8.60
CA LYS A 102 -10.88 -24.33 -9.63
C LYS A 102 -12.20 -24.37 -8.87
N LYS A 103 -12.91 -23.24 -8.84
CA LYS A 103 -14.29 -23.22 -8.39
C LYS A 103 -15.07 -23.99 -9.44
N ASP A 104 -15.42 -25.24 -9.15
CA ASP A 104 -16.49 -25.89 -9.88
C ASP A 104 -17.72 -24.98 -9.72
N GLU A 105 -18.26 -24.51 -10.85
CA GLU A 105 -19.52 -23.77 -10.81
C GLU A 105 -20.56 -24.72 -10.21
N PRO A 106 -21.28 -24.30 -9.15
CA PRO A 106 -22.27 -25.17 -8.54
C PRO A 106 -23.33 -25.48 -9.60
N VAL A 107 -23.40 -26.75 -10.00
CA VAL A 107 -24.43 -27.24 -10.91
C VAL A 107 -25.67 -27.52 -10.08
N TYR A 108 -26.60 -26.57 -10.06
CA TYR A 108 -27.88 -26.73 -9.37
C TYR A 108 -28.80 -27.66 -10.15
N SER A 109 -29.53 -28.50 -9.43
CA SER A 109 -30.62 -29.29 -9.98
C SER A 109 -31.84 -28.41 -10.32
N GLN A 110 -32.68 -28.87 -11.26
CA GLN A 110 -33.92 -28.15 -11.58
C GLN A 110 -34.83 -27.97 -10.37
N ALA A 111 -34.88 -28.96 -9.47
CA ALA A 111 -35.65 -28.88 -8.24
C ALA A 111 -35.16 -27.77 -7.29
N GLU A 112 -33.83 -27.57 -7.17
CA GLU A 112 -33.27 -26.48 -6.37
C GLU A 112 -33.59 -25.11 -6.96
N ILE A 113 -33.58 -25.00 -8.29
CA ILE A 113 -33.94 -23.76 -9.00
C ILE A 113 -35.43 -23.44 -8.79
N GLU A 114 -36.31 -24.42 -8.98
CA GLU A 114 -37.75 -24.25 -8.77
C GLU A 114 -38.07 -23.85 -7.32
N PHE A 115 -37.43 -24.50 -6.35
CA PHE A 115 -37.60 -24.18 -4.93
C PHE A 115 -37.09 -22.78 -4.59
N ALA A 116 -35.99 -22.34 -5.19
CA ALA A 116 -35.48 -20.97 -5.02
C ALA A 116 -36.44 -19.94 -5.64
N GLU A 117 -36.99 -20.23 -6.82
CA GLU A 117 -37.95 -19.35 -7.49
C GLU A 117 -39.25 -19.20 -6.69
N GLU A 118 -39.76 -20.29 -6.10
CA GLU A 118 -40.91 -20.26 -5.21
C GLU A 118 -40.67 -19.39 -3.97
N GLN A 119 -39.50 -19.51 -3.35
CA GLN A 119 -39.12 -18.67 -2.20
C GLN A 119 -39.02 -17.19 -2.57
N VAL A 120 -38.44 -16.87 -3.73
CA VAL A 120 -38.36 -15.49 -4.23
C VAL A 120 -39.76 -14.94 -4.46
N LYS A 121 -40.63 -15.68 -5.15
CA LYS A 121 -42.01 -15.29 -5.41
C LYS A 121 -42.78 -15.02 -4.11
N THR A 122 -42.59 -15.88 -3.11
CA THR A 122 -43.23 -15.75 -1.80
C THR A 122 -42.73 -14.52 -1.06
N SER A 123 -41.42 -14.29 -1.06
CA SER A 123 -40.80 -13.11 -0.44
C SER A 123 -41.29 -11.81 -1.08
N LEU A 124 -41.34 -11.77 -2.42
CA LEU A 124 -41.86 -10.62 -3.16
C LEU A 124 -43.35 -10.38 -2.88
N ALA A 125 -44.15 -11.43 -2.75
CA ALA A 125 -45.56 -11.30 -2.39
C ALA A 125 -45.75 -10.69 -0.99
N ILE A 126 -44.94 -11.10 -0.01
CA ILE A 126 -44.95 -10.53 1.34
C ILE A 126 -44.57 -9.04 1.29
N VAL A 127 -43.49 -8.70 0.59
CA VAL A 127 -43.03 -7.31 0.43
C VAL A 127 -44.12 -6.44 -0.21
N ASN A 128 -44.75 -6.91 -1.29
CA ASN A 128 -45.85 -6.21 -1.95
C ASN A 128 -47.05 -5.99 -1.01
N LYS A 129 -47.40 -7.01 -0.20
CA LYS A 129 -48.46 -6.89 0.80
C LYS A 129 -48.15 -5.83 1.86
N ILE A 130 -46.91 -5.74 2.32
CA ILE A 130 -46.47 -4.71 3.27
C ILE A 130 -46.56 -3.32 2.63
N PHE A 131 -46.10 -3.16 1.39
CA PHE A 131 -46.18 -1.88 0.69
C PHE A 131 -47.62 -1.43 0.51
N LYS A 132 -48.52 -2.29 0.01
CA LYS A 132 -49.94 -1.96 -0.13
C LYS A 132 -50.60 -1.58 1.19
N LYS A 133 -50.32 -2.34 2.26
CA LYS A 133 -50.85 -2.01 3.59
C LYS A 133 -50.34 -0.67 4.08
N THR A 134 -49.06 -0.37 3.84
CA THR A 134 -48.44 0.90 4.23
C THR A 134 -49.01 2.06 3.43
N GLU A 135 -49.19 1.89 2.12
CA GLU A 135 -49.82 2.87 1.24
C GLU A 135 -51.23 3.20 1.71
N ASN A 136 -52.07 2.19 1.96
CA ASN A 136 -53.43 2.38 2.45
C ASN A 136 -53.43 3.10 3.80
N LEU A 137 -52.56 2.70 4.73
CA LEU A 137 -52.45 3.34 6.04
C LEU A 137 -52.05 4.81 5.89
N ILE A 138 -51.13 5.13 4.98
CA ILE A 138 -50.73 6.52 4.72
C ILE A 138 -51.90 7.30 4.12
N GLN A 139 -52.55 6.78 3.09
CA GLN A 139 -53.59 7.50 2.33
C GLN A 139 -54.89 7.66 3.11
N GLU A 140 -55.33 6.63 3.82
CA GLU A 140 -56.65 6.62 4.47
C GLU A 140 -56.60 7.09 5.92
N GLU A 141 -55.48 6.87 6.61
CA GLU A 141 -55.37 7.23 8.03
C GLU A 141 -54.45 8.41 8.29
N ILE A 142 -53.19 8.34 7.84
CA ILE A 142 -52.18 9.34 8.22
C ILE A 142 -52.47 10.67 7.54
N LEU A 143 -52.57 10.71 6.21
CA LEU A 143 -52.78 11.96 5.48
C LEU A 143 -54.09 12.64 5.91
N PRO A 144 -55.26 11.98 6.01
CA PRO A 144 -56.49 12.67 6.36
C PRO A 144 -56.53 13.09 7.84
N LYS A 145 -56.11 12.21 8.77
CA LYS A 145 -56.28 12.46 10.21
C LYS A 145 -55.15 13.30 10.80
N ARG A 146 -53.90 13.08 10.38
CA ARG A 146 -52.71 13.74 10.95
C ARG A 146 -52.27 14.98 10.18
N VAL A 147 -52.64 15.11 8.90
CA VAL A 147 -52.26 16.26 8.07
C VAL A 147 -53.49 17.08 7.68
N GLY A 148 -54.47 16.46 7.03
CA GLY A 148 -55.66 17.13 6.51
C GLY A 148 -56.50 17.80 7.60
N LYS A 149 -56.83 17.07 8.67
CA LYS A 149 -57.65 17.61 9.78
C LYS A 149 -57.01 18.83 10.45
N PRO A 150 -55.72 18.81 10.84
CA PRO A 150 -55.05 19.98 11.40
C PRO A 150 -55.00 21.18 10.44
N ILE A 151 -54.70 20.96 9.16
CA ILE A 151 -54.69 22.04 8.14
C ILE A 151 -56.07 22.65 7.98
N HIS A 152 -57.13 21.83 7.89
CA HIS A 152 -58.48 22.35 7.78
C HIS A 152 -58.84 23.20 9.00
N LYS A 153 -58.50 22.72 10.22
CA LYS A 153 -58.73 23.46 11.46
C LYS A 153 -57.98 24.81 11.47
N SER A 154 -56.73 24.86 11.04
CA SER A 154 -55.97 26.11 11.00
C SER A 154 -56.56 27.10 9.98
N LEU A 155 -56.98 26.62 8.80
CA LEU A 155 -57.67 27.44 7.80
C LEU A 155 -59.01 27.98 8.33
N THR A 156 -59.79 27.16 9.04
CA THR A 156 -61.04 27.63 9.67
C THR A 156 -60.78 28.71 10.72
N ILE A 157 -59.74 28.56 11.54
CA ILE A 157 -59.36 29.58 12.55
C ILE A 157 -58.98 30.89 11.85
N ILE A 158 -58.13 30.83 10.82
CA ILE A 158 -57.72 32.00 10.05
C ILE A 158 -58.93 32.68 9.41
N ASN A 159 -59.82 31.91 8.79
CA ASN A 159 -61.03 32.43 8.18
C ASN A 159 -61.91 33.16 9.21
N ASN A 160 -62.18 32.54 10.36
CA ASN A 160 -62.99 33.16 11.42
C ASN A 160 -62.37 34.46 11.97
N VAL A 161 -61.04 34.56 12.02
CA VAL A 161 -60.34 35.79 12.43
C VAL A 161 -60.44 36.87 11.35
N LEU A 162 -60.33 36.50 10.08
CA LEU A 162 -60.33 37.44 8.96
C LEU A 162 -61.73 37.93 8.55
N THR A 163 -62.75 37.07 8.65
CA THR A 163 -64.14 37.44 8.30
C THR A 163 -64.91 38.07 9.45
N GLY A 164 -64.30 38.20 10.63
CA GLY A 164 -64.92 38.79 11.82
C GLY A 164 -66.01 37.88 12.39
N GLY A 165 -65.64 37.05 13.37
CA GLY A 165 -66.60 36.47 14.30
C GLY A 165 -67.22 37.51 15.22
#